data_AF-A0A3A8HUA7-F1
#
_entry.id   AF-A0A3A8HUA7-F1
#
_cell.length_a   1.000
_cell.length_b   1.000
_cell.length_c   1.000
_cell.angle_alpha   90.00
_cell.angle_beta   90.00
_cell.angle_gamma   90.00
#
_symmetry.space_group_name_H-M   'P 1'
#
loop_
_entity.id
_entity.type
_entity.pdbx_description
1 polymer ?
#
loop_
_entity_poly.entity_id
_entity_poly.type
_entity_poly.pdbx_seq_one_letter_code
_entity_poly.pdbx_strand_id
1 'polypeptide(L)' 'MRYVEASPCAALAPYVQCYWALELSGAAPVGVHRVLPDGCLDILVDLTDGVGLHVVGAMRAAEVVPLSTHASFVAVRFRP' A
#
# COMPACT_ATOMS: atom_id res chain seq x y z
N MET A 1 11.15 8.83 3.99
CA MET A 1 9.89 8.07 3.90
C MET A 1 8.76 9.04 4.14
N ARG A 2 7.79 9.08 3.23
CA ARG A 2 6.56 9.86 3.35
C ARG A 2 5.39 8.93 3.10
N TYR A 3 4.51 8.82 4.09
CA TYR A 3 3.27 8.04 4.03
C TYR A 3 2.10 8.97 4.31
N VAL A 4 1.05 8.90 3.50
CA VAL A 4 -0.16 9.72 3.66
C VAL A 4 -1.39 8.86 3.42
N GLU A 5 -2.48 9.22 4.11
CA GLU A 5 -3.79 8.63 3.93
C GLU A 5 -4.84 9.71 3.64
N ALA A 6 -5.82 9.37 2.81
CA ALA A 6 -6.97 10.19 2.51
C ALA A 6 -8.26 9.40 2.70
N SER A 7 -9.27 10.04 3.28
CA SER A 7 -10.60 9.43 3.45
C SER A 7 -11.32 9.30 2.10
N PRO A 8 -12.14 8.25 1.90
CA PRO A 8 -12.98 8.13 0.72
C PRO A 8 -14.10 9.17 0.73
N CYS A 9 -14.70 9.40 -0.45
CA CYS A 9 -15.95 10.11 -0.53
C CYS A 9 -17.09 9.27 0.08
N ALA A 10 -18.22 9.93 0.40
CA ALA A 10 -19.34 9.28 1.09
C ALA A 10 -19.88 8.03 0.37
N ALA A 11 -19.90 8.04 -0.97
CA ALA A 11 -20.37 6.91 -1.76
C ALA A 11 -19.49 5.65 -1.63
N LEU A 12 -18.20 5.83 -1.32
CA LEU A 12 -17.22 4.74 -1.21
C LEU A 12 -16.91 4.34 0.24
N ALA A 13 -17.29 5.16 1.22
CA ALA A 13 -17.05 4.90 2.64
C ALA A 13 -17.49 3.50 3.16
N PRO A 14 -18.58 2.88 2.63
CA PRO A 14 -18.95 1.52 3.04
C PRO A 14 -17.96 0.43 2.58
N TYR A 15 -17.17 0.69 1.54
CA TYR A 15 -16.32 -0.30 0.88
C TYR A 15 -14.83 0.01 1.05
N VAL A 16 -14.48 1.29 1.06
CA VAL A 16 -13.10 1.78 1.12
C VAL A 16 -12.82 2.27 2.53
N GLN A 17 -11.71 1.84 3.10
CA GLN A 17 -11.21 2.34 4.38
C GLN A 17 -10.46 3.66 4.17
N CYS A 18 -9.50 3.68 3.24
CA CYS A 18 -8.74 4.86 2.87
C CYS A 18 -8.07 4.68 1.49
N TYR A 19 -7.63 5.80 0.93
CA TYR A 19 -6.57 5.81 -0.06
C TYR A 19 -5.26 6.09 0.66
N TRP A 20 -4.18 5.43 0.27
CA TRP A 20 -2.88 5.69 0.85
C TRP A 20 -1.82 5.86 -0.24
N ALA A 21 -0.78 6.61 0.07
CA ALA A 21 0.38 6.77 -0.79
C ALA A 21 1.67 6.68 0.02
N LEU A 22 2.70 6.07 -0.57
CA LEU A 22 4.02 5.90 0.04
C LEU A 22 5.09 6.36 -0.96
N GLU A 23 5.94 7.27 -0.50
CA GLU A 23 7.15 7.69 -1.21
C GLU A 23 8.39 7.41 -0.35
N LEU A 24 9.32 6.67 -0.92
CA LEU A 24 10.64 6.39 -0.35
C LEU A 24 11.69 6.98 -1.28
N SER A 25 12.58 7.81 -0.73
CA SER A 25 13.69 8.43 -1.46
C SER A 25 14.90 8.54 -0.53
N GLY A 26 16.09 8.22 -1.04
CA GLY A 26 17.36 8.31 -0.30
C GLY A 26 17.91 6.95 0.15
N ALA A 27 18.99 6.96 0.93
CA ALA A 27 19.57 5.75 1.52
C ALA A 27 18.62 5.19 2.61
N ALA A 28 17.59 4.46 2.20
CA ALA A 28 16.65 3.79 3.10
C ALA A 28 17.30 2.52 3.71
N PRO A 29 16.83 2.05 4.88
CA PRO A 29 17.41 0.88 5.53
C PRO A 29 17.23 -0.36 4.65
N VAL A 30 18.31 -1.11 4.45
CA VAL A 30 18.25 -2.46 3.87
C VAL A 30 17.44 -3.33 4.85
N GLY A 31 16.24 -3.77 4.46
CA GLY A 31 15.35 -4.49 5.38
C GLY A 31 14.07 -5.01 4.73
N VAL A 32 13.23 -5.61 5.57
CA VAL A 32 11.94 -6.18 5.19
C VAL A 32 10.80 -5.37 5.79
N HIS A 33 9.85 -4.93 4.97
CA HIS A 33 8.59 -4.38 5.47
C HIS A 33 7.59 -5.53 5.63
N ARG A 34 7.00 -5.66 6.82
CA ARG A 34 5.95 -6.65 7.09
C ARG A 34 4.61 -5.96 7.06
N VAL A 35 3.75 -6.39 6.15
CA VAL A 35 2.34 -5.99 6.14
C VAL A 35 1.58 -7.04 6.94
N LEU A 36 0.93 -6.63 8.03
CA LEU A 36 0.19 -7.53 8.93
C LEU A 36 -1.18 -7.88 8.34
N PRO A 37 -1.70 -9.11 8.60
CA PRO A 37 -3.02 -9.49 8.16
C PRO A 37 -4.11 -8.75 8.94
N ASP A 38 -4.77 -7.80 8.28
CA ASP A 38 -5.88 -7.00 8.83
C ASP A 38 -7.24 -7.37 8.19
N GLY A 39 -7.24 -8.38 7.30
CA GLY A 39 -8.43 -8.81 6.55
C GLY A 39 -8.82 -7.87 5.41
N CYS A 40 -8.11 -6.75 5.24
CA CYS A 40 -8.36 -5.80 4.17
C CYS A 40 -7.77 -6.30 2.84
N LEU A 41 -8.31 -5.78 1.75
CA LEU A 41 -7.80 -5.97 0.40
C LEU A 41 -7.26 -4.65 -0.11
N ASP A 42 -6.08 -4.65 -0.74
CA ASP A 42 -5.51 -3.47 -1.38
C ASP A 42 -5.42 -3.67 -2.89
N ILE A 43 -5.82 -2.64 -3.65
CA ILE A 43 -5.42 -2.49 -5.05
C ILE A 43 -4.37 -1.37 -5.07
N LEU A 44 -3.14 -1.70 -5.45
CA LEU A 44 -2.03 -0.76 -5.46
C LEU A 44 -1.47 -0.58 -6.88
N VAL A 45 -1.07 0.64 -7.18
CA VAL A 45 -0.27 1.01 -8.34
C VAL A 45 1.14 1.29 -7.88
N ASP A 46 2.09 0.51 -8.38
CA ASP A 46 3.52 0.76 -8.27
C ASP A 46 3.92 1.76 -9.36
N LEU A 47 4.58 2.83 -8.95
CA LEU A 47 5.09 3.93 -9.77
C LEU A 47 6.62 4.05 -9.67
N THR A 48 7.29 3.08 -9.06
CA THR A 48 8.72 3.14 -8.71
C THR A 48 9.61 3.22 -9.95
N ASP A 49 9.48 2.25 -10.87
CA ASP A 49 10.27 2.14 -12.10
C ASP A 49 9.39 2.11 -13.38
N GLY A 50 8.11 2.46 -13.24
CA GLY A 50 7.08 2.31 -14.25
C GLY A 50 5.72 2.07 -13.61
N VAL A 51 4.67 1.88 -14.42
CA VAL A 51 3.31 1.63 -13.90
C VAL A 51 3.08 0.11 -13.78
N GLY A 52 2.99 -0.39 -12.54
CA GLY A 52 2.60 -1.75 -12.21
C GLY A 52 1.28 -1.77 -11.44
N LEU A 53 0.38 -2.72 -11.71
CA LEU A 53 -0.87 -2.89 -10.96
C LEU A 53 -0.81 -4.20 -10.16
N HIS A 54 -1.06 -4.12 -8.85
CA HIS A 54 -1.12 -5.29 -7.98
C HIS A 54 -2.44 -5.32 -7.22
N VAL A 55 -2.95 -6.54 -7.03
CA VAL A 55 -4.12 -6.82 -6.18
C VAL A 55 -3.64 -7.70 -5.04
N VAL A 56 -3.62 -7.13 -3.83
CA VAL A 56 -3.28 -7.81 -2.59
C VAL A 56 -4.59 -8.18 -1.92
N GLY A 57 -4.99 -9.45 -2.04
CA GLY A 57 -6.23 -9.94 -1.44
C GLY A 57 -6.20 -9.93 0.08
N ALA A 58 -7.32 -10.31 0.72
CA ALA A 58 -7.43 -10.44 2.17
C ALA A 58 -6.27 -11.29 2.73
N MET A 59 -5.34 -10.62 3.39
CA MET A 59 -4.10 -11.23 3.83
C MET A 59 -4.39 -12.22 4.95
N ARG A 60 -4.09 -13.51 4.73
CA ARG A 60 -4.20 -14.56 5.76
C ARG A 60 -2.91 -14.76 6.55
N ALA A 61 -1.81 -14.26 6.02
CA ALA A 61 -0.48 -14.27 6.63
C ALA A 61 0.22 -12.95 6.31
N ALA A 62 1.21 -12.59 7.12
CA ALA A 62 1.98 -11.38 6.87
C ALA A 62 2.77 -11.51 5.56
N GLU A 63 2.69 -10.50 4.69
CA GLU A 63 3.51 -10.43 3.48
C GLU A 63 4.80 -9.67 3.78
N VAL A 64 5.90 -10.23 3.29
CA VAL A 64 7.23 -9.65 3.44
C VAL A 64 7.60 -9.03 2.11
N VAL A 65 7.56 -7.70 2.06
CA VAL A 65 7.91 -6.95 0.85
C VAL A 65 9.36 -6.47 0.99
N PRO A 66 10.24 -6.76 0.02
CA PRO A 66 11.59 -6.22 0.03
C PRO A 66 11.51 -4.69 -0.10
N LEU A 67 12.16 -3.98 0.81
CA LEU A 67 12.28 -2.53 0.72
C LEU A 67 13.35 -2.17 -0.30
N SER A 68 12.95 -1.52 -1.38
CA SER A 68 13.85 -0.88 -2.34
C SER A 68 14.42 0.43 -1.79
N THR A 69 15.53 0.89 -2.36
CA THR A 69 16.15 2.19 -2.01
C THR A 69 15.27 3.39 -2.36
N HIS A 70 14.31 3.18 -3.27
CA HIS A 70 13.30 4.15 -3.64
C HIS A 70 12.01 3.40 -3.97
N ALA A 71 10.86 3.99 -3.64
CA ALA A 71 9.57 3.41 -3.94
C ALA A 71 8.54 4.51 -4.09
N SER A 72 7.55 4.28 -4.94
CA SER A 72 6.40 5.17 -5.12
C SER A 72 5.16 4.33 -5.32
N PHE A 73 4.22 4.41 -4.37
CA PHE A 73 2.99 3.65 -4.40
C PHE A 73 1.78 4.55 -4.16
N VAL A 74 0.69 4.24 -4.85
CA VAL A 74 -0.66 4.73 -4.51
C VAL A 74 -1.62 3.56 -4.48
N ALA A 75 -2.54 3.54 -3.53
CA ALA A 75 -3.42 2.41 -3.36
C ALA A 75 -4.77 2.79 -2.77
N VAL A 76 -5.74 1.90 -2.98
CA VAL A 76 -7.03 1.88 -2.30
C VAL A 76 -7.08 0.67 -1.38
N ARG A 77 -7.41 0.92 -0.11
CA ARG A 77 -7.67 -0.14 0.88
C ARG A 77 -9.16 -0.34 1.05
N PHE A 78 -9.62 -1.57 0.84
CA PHE A 78 -11.00 -1.98 1.03
C PHE A 78 -11.20 -2.54 2.44
N ARG A 79 -12.39 -2.29 2.99
CA ARG A 79 -12.84 -2.87 4.25
C ARG A 79 -13.03 -4.39 4.09
N PRO A 80 -12.86 -5.18 5.17
CA PRO A 80 -13.20 -6.60 5.19
C PRO A 80 -14.68 -6.87 4.91
#